data_AF-A0A926JR59-F1
#
_entry.id   AF-A0A926JR59-F1
#
_cell.length_a   1.000
_cell.length_b   1.000
_cell.length_c   1.000
_cell.angle_alpha   90.00
_cell.angle_beta   90.00
_cell.angle_gamma   90.00
#
_symmetry.space_group_name_H-M   'P 1'
#
loop_
_entity.id
_entity.type
_entity.pdbx_description
1 polymer ?
#
loop_
_entity_poly.entity_id
_entity_poly.type
_entity_poly.pdbx_seq_one_letter_code
_entity_poly.pdbx_strand_id
1 'polypeptide(L)'
;MKYHKKDREGDFRVPEDYFDTLEDRIMQTVLREGKLPQKDGFEIPPDYMDQVEGRIMTVLETQDKHKNTPAPRKKTPVYTLRDIAYAISAAAAAVVILTTVFHADLSSPERNNTNTMVNLAPEDIEFYMENDMLPLYGQDITEMLDTTDLNAISFSTLEDEEVISYLEEHLTDYSDLNFDN
;
A
#
# COMPACT_ATOMS: atom_id res chain seq x y z
N MET A 1 -1.78 -9.45 6.29
CA MET A 1 -2.14 -10.87 6.08
C MET A 1 -3.26 -10.94 5.05
N LYS A 2 -2.93 -11.29 3.81
CA LYS A 2 -3.94 -11.50 2.75
C LYS A 2 -4.47 -12.93 2.92
N TYR A 3 -5.78 -13.07 3.10
CA TYR A 3 -6.44 -14.36 3.12
C TYR A 3 -6.44 -14.92 1.69
N HIS A 4 -5.72 -15.99 1.44
CA HIS A 4 -5.90 -16.78 0.23
C HIS A 4 -7.17 -17.62 0.41
N LYS A 5 -8.25 -17.16 -0.23
CA LYS A 5 -9.44 -18.00 -0.43
C LYS A 5 -9.02 -19.14 -1.35
N LYS A 6 -8.88 -20.33 -0.79
CA LYS A 6 -8.55 -21.54 -1.56
C LYS A 6 -9.85 -22.01 -2.20
N ASP A 7 -10.13 -21.51 -3.40
CA ASP A 7 -11.24 -22.01 -4.22
C ASP A 7 -10.96 -23.50 -4.49
N ARG A 8 -11.85 -24.37 -3.97
CA ARG A 8 -11.77 -25.82 -4.22
C ARG A 8 -12.31 -26.08 -5.63
N GLU A 9 -11.52 -25.78 -6.64
CA GLU A 9 -11.85 -25.98 -8.08
C GLU A 9 -11.73 -27.44 -8.56
N GLY A 10 -11.90 -28.43 -7.67
CA GLY A 10 -11.67 -29.81 -8.08
C GLY A 10 -12.21 -30.83 -7.11
N ASP A 11 -13.50 -31.12 -7.19
CA ASP A 11 -13.97 -32.46 -6.78
C ASP A 11 -15.26 -32.95 -7.45
N PHE A 12 -15.91 -32.16 -8.30
CA PHE A 12 -17.05 -32.59 -9.11
C PHE A 12 -16.74 -32.49 -10.60
N ARG A 13 -15.71 -33.21 -11.05
CA ARG A 13 -15.43 -33.38 -12.47
C ARG A 13 -16.00 -34.72 -12.91
N VAL A 14 -16.87 -34.69 -13.93
CA VAL A 14 -17.33 -35.93 -14.56
C VAL A 14 -16.18 -36.54 -15.37
N PRO A 15 -16.13 -37.87 -15.53
CA PRO A 15 -15.19 -38.52 -16.44
C PRO A 15 -15.32 -37.99 -17.87
N GLU A 16 -14.24 -38.07 -18.63
CA GLU A 16 -14.27 -37.84 -20.08
C GLU A 16 -15.31 -38.78 -20.73
N ASP A 17 -16.04 -38.24 -21.71
CA ASP A 17 -17.09 -38.94 -22.45
C ASP A 17 -18.25 -39.52 -21.60
N TYR A 18 -18.43 -39.03 -20.36
CA TYR A 18 -19.51 -39.49 -19.47
C TYR A 18 -20.87 -39.33 -20.13
N PHE A 19 -21.16 -38.16 -20.70
CA PHE A 19 -22.44 -37.89 -21.33
C PHE A 19 -22.56 -38.52 -22.71
N ASP A 20 -21.46 -38.58 -23.48
CA ASP A 20 -21.44 -39.16 -24.83
C ASP A 20 -21.70 -40.67 -24.80
N THR A 21 -21.25 -41.36 -23.75
CA THR A 21 -21.43 -42.82 -23.59
C THR A 21 -22.57 -43.21 -22.65
N LEU A 22 -23.30 -42.23 -22.08
CA LEU A 22 -24.35 -42.49 -21.09
C LEU A 22 -25.49 -43.32 -21.69
N GLU A 23 -25.96 -42.94 -22.88
CA GLU A 23 -27.09 -43.59 -23.56
C GLU A 23 -26.77 -45.05 -23.86
N ASP A 24 -25.61 -45.31 -24.47
CA ASP A 24 -25.14 -46.66 -24.79
C ASP A 24 -25.03 -47.54 -23.53
N ARG A 25 -24.50 -46.97 -22.44
CA ARG A 25 -24.38 -47.70 -21.16
C ARG A 25 -25.74 -48.05 -20.57
N ILE A 26 -26.70 -47.12 -20.61
CA ILE A 26 -28.07 -47.36 -20.12
C ILE A 26 -28.72 -48.45 -20.98
N MET A 27 -28.68 -48.31 -22.30
CA MET A 27 -29.27 -49.26 -23.24
C MET A 27 -28.67 -50.66 -23.07
N GLN A 28 -27.33 -50.75 -23.00
CA GLN A 28 -26.64 -52.01 -22.77
C GLN A 28 -27.01 -52.64 -21.42
N THR A 29 -27.20 -51.83 -20.37
CA THR A 29 -27.62 -52.33 -19.05
C THR A 29 -29.05 -52.89 -19.11
N VAL A 30 -29.98 -52.18 -19.72
CA VAL A 30 -31.38 -52.64 -19.90
C VAL A 30 -31.44 -53.92 -20.73
N LEU A 31 -30.69 -53.98 -21.83
CA LEU A 31 -30.61 -55.18 -22.70
C LEU A 31 -29.97 -56.37 -21.97
N ARG A 32 -28.94 -56.14 -21.15
CA ARG A 32 -28.24 -57.19 -20.38
C ARG A 32 -29.07 -57.71 -19.22
N GLU A 33 -29.75 -56.83 -18.49
CA GLU A 33 -30.56 -57.22 -17.33
C GLU A 33 -31.90 -57.84 -17.76
N GLY A 34 -32.39 -57.54 -18.96
CA GLY A 34 -33.47 -58.25 -19.66
C GLY A 34 -34.85 -58.18 -18.98
N LYS A 35 -34.92 -57.65 -17.75
CA LYS A 35 -36.12 -57.45 -16.94
C LYS A 35 -35.90 -56.23 -16.06
N LEU A 36 -36.71 -55.19 -16.25
CA LEU A 36 -36.84 -54.14 -15.25
C LEU A 36 -37.44 -54.76 -13.98
N PRO A 37 -37.01 -54.33 -12.79
CA PRO A 37 -37.63 -54.79 -11.54
C PRO A 37 -39.14 -54.56 -11.61
N GLN A 38 -39.93 -55.62 -11.47
CA GLN A 38 -41.40 -55.56 -11.46
C GLN A 38 -41.96 -54.96 -10.17
N LYS A 39 -41.09 -54.62 -9.22
CA LYS A 39 -41.46 -53.99 -7.96
C LYS A 39 -41.51 -52.49 -8.20
N ASP A 40 -42.66 -51.89 -7.98
CA ASP A 40 -42.84 -50.46 -8.15
C ASP A 40 -42.04 -49.71 -7.08
N GLY A 41 -40.93 -49.11 -7.51
CA GLY A 41 -40.20 -48.09 -6.75
C GLY A 41 -39.34 -48.58 -5.60
N PHE A 42 -38.85 -47.60 -4.85
CA PHE A 42 -38.05 -47.82 -3.64
C PHE A 42 -38.99 -47.79 -2.43
N GLU A 43 -39.05 -48.90 -1.70
CA GLU A 43 -39.71 -48.94 -0.40
C GLU A 43 -38.86 -48.16 0.62
N ILE A 44 -39.49 -47.24 1.35
CA ILE A 44 -38.82 -46.59 2.48
C ILE A 44 -38.68 -47.59 3.62
N PRO A 45 -37.55 -47.57 4.37
CA PRO A 45 -37.42 -48.36 5.58
C PRO A 45 -38.54 -48.04 6.59
N PRO A 46 -38.94 -49.03 7.42
CA PRO A 46 -39.90 -48.78 8.49
C PRO A 46 -39.40 -47.63 9.39
N ASP A 47 -40.34 -46.81 9.84
CA ASP A 47 -40.11 -45.67 10.75
C ASP A 47 -39.18 -44.56 10.19
N TYR A 48 -38.87 -44.56 8.89
CA TYR A 48 -38.03 -43.51 8.30
C TYR A 48 -38.67 -42.12 8.48
N MET A 49 -39.95 -41.98 8.15
CA MET A 49 -40.68 -40.72 8.25
C MET A 49 -40.90 -40.29 9.71
N ASP A 50 -41.03 -41.25 10.62
CA ASP A 50 -41.19 -40.96 12.05
C ASP A 50 -39.87 -40.50 12.68
N GLN A 51 -38.73 -41.01 12.21
CA GLN A 51 -37.41 -40.66 12.74
C GLN A 51 -36.79 -39.43 12.08
N VAL A 52 -37.16 -39.10 10.83
CA VAL A 52 -36.49 -38.02 10.08
C VAL A 52 -36.68 -36.67 10.76
N GLU A 53 -37.87 -36.38 11.31
CA GLU A 53 -38.15 -35.15 12.04
C GLU A 53 -37.26 -35.04 13.29
N GLY A 54 -37.19 -36.10 14.10
CA GLY A 54 -36.34 -36.13 15.30
C GLY A 54 -34.85 -35.99 14.98
N ARG A 55 -34.40 -36.58 13.87
CA ARG A 55 -33.01 -36.43 13.39
C ARG A 55 -32.72 -34.99 12.97
N ILE A 56 -33.62 -34.35 12.23
CA ILE A 56 -33.47 -32.95 11.81
C ILE A 56 -33.38 -32.03 13.04
N MET A 57 -34.30 -32.18 14.00
CA MET A 57 -34.30 -31.36 15.22
C MET A 57 -33.02 -31.56 16.05
N THR A 58 -32.57 -32.81 16.19
CA THR A 58 -31.31 -33.12 16.89
C THR A 58 -30.10 -32.47 16.20
N VAL A 59 -30.06 -32.47 14.87
CA VAL A 59 -28.98 -31.80 14.11
C VAL A 59 -29.02 -30.29 14.30
N LEU A 60 -30.20 -29.67 14.29
CA LEU A 60 -30.35 -28.23 14.53
C LEU A 60 -29.92 -27.84 15.95
N GLU A 61 -30.38 -28.58 16.96
CA GLU A 61 -30.00 -28.35 18.36
C GLU A 61 -28.49 -28.53 18.61
N THR A 62 -27.86 -29.50 17.94
CA THR A 62 -26.41 -29.72 18.06
C THR A 62 -25.59 -28.66 17.32
N GLN A 63 -26.10 -28.10 16.22
CA GLN A 63 -25.46 -26.96 15.55
C GLN A 63 -25.51 -25.69 16.39
N ASP A 64 -26.61 -25.43 17.10
CA ASP A 64 -26.71 -24.28 18.01
C ASP A 64 -25.83 -24.44 19.27
N LYS A 65 -25.64 -25.68 19.74
CA LYS A 65 -24.66 -25.98 20.80
C LYS A 65 -23.22 -25.85 20.31
N HIS A 66 -22.90 -26.16 19.06
CA HIS A 66 -21.56 -25.95 18.49
C HIS A 66 -21.22 -24.50 18.15
N LYS A 67 -22.23 -23.63 17.94
CA LYS A 67 -22.01 -22.18 17.85
C LYS A 67 -21.66 -21.55 19.21
N ASN A 68 -22.12 -22.14 20.32
CA ASN A 68 -21.97 -21.58 21.67
C ASN A 68 -21.06 -22.39 22.62
N THR A 69 -20.59 -23.56 22.22
CA THR A 69 -19.64 -24.36 23.03
C THR A 69 -18.26 -24.24 22.42
N PRO A 70 -17.30 -23.57 23.09
CA PRO A 70 -15.93 -23.61 22.64
C PRO A 70 -15.48 -25.07 22.74
N ALA A 71 -15.13 -25.67 21.59
CA ALA A 71 -14.37 -26.90 21.54
C ALA A 71 -13.24 -26.84 22.59
N PRO A 72 -12.84 -27.94 23.25
CA PRO A 72 -11.69 -27.92 24.16
C PRO A 72 -10.47 -27.49 23.36
N ARG A 73 -10.19 -26.18 23.39
CA ARG A 73 -9.08 -25.56 22.69
C ARG A 73 -7.86 -26.12 23.40
N LYS A 74 -7.20 -27.09 22.77
CA LYS A 74 -5.80 -27.40 23.07
C LYS A 74 -5.11 -26.03 23.10
N LYS A 75 -4.71 -25.60 24.30
CA LYS A 75 -4.16 -24.27 24.56
C LYS A 75 -2.86 -24.16 23.77
N THR A 76 -2.98 -23.76 22.51
CA THR A 76 -1.86 -23.26 21.73
C THR A 76 -1.71 -21.82 22.21
N PRO A 77 -0.61 -21.46 22.86
CA PRO A 77 -0.40 -20.06 23.23
C PRO A 77 -0.35 -19.25 21.95
N VAL A 78 -1.36 -18.40 21.75
CA VAL A 78 -1.41 -17.49 20.61
C VAL A 78 -0.82 -16.18 21.10
N TYR A 79 0.41 -15.88 20.68
CA TYR A 79 1.02 -14.58 20.93
C TYR A 79 0.45 -13.59 19.91
N THR A 80 -0.10 -12.48 20.37
CA THR A 80 -0.55 -11.44 19.45
C THR A 80 0.64 -10.61 19.00
N LEU A 81 0.60 -10.11 17.77
CA LEU A 81 1.68 -9.27 17.22
C LEU A 81 1.93 -8.01 18.08
N ARG A 82 0.94 -7.57 18.87
CA ARG A 82 1.08 -6.44 19.80
C ARG A 82 1.95 -6.78 21.01
N ASP A 83 1.82 -7.99 21.54
CA ASP A 83 2.62 -8.47 22.68
C ASP A 83 4.09 -8.66 22.27
N ILE A 84 4.32 -9.10 21.03
CA ILE A 84 5.66 -9.24 20.44
C ILE A 84 6.22 -7.86 20.05
N ALA A 85 5.38 -6.94 19.57
CA ALA A 85 5.83 -5.60 19.17
C ALA A 85 6.45 -4.81 20.33
N TYR A 86 5.92 -4.93 21.56
CA TYR A 86 6.51 -4.27 22.73
C TYR A 86 7.89 -4.81 23.09
N ALA A 87 8.06 -6.15 23.02
CA ALA A 87 9.35 -6.79 23.25
C ALA A 87 10.38 -6.47 22.15
N ILE A 88 9.95 -6.44 20.88
CA ILE A 88 10.81 -6.05 19.75
C ILE A 88 11.16 -4.55 19.81
N SER A 89 10.25 -3.67 20.23
CA SER A 89 10.55 -2.23 20.32
C SER A 89 11.59 -1.92 21.40
N ALA A 90 11.55 -2.62 22.53
CA ALA A 90 12.55 -2.44 23.59
C ALA A 90 13.95 -2.92 23.14
N ALA A 91 14.02 -4.08 22.47
CA ALA A 91 15.27 -4.59 21.93
C ALA A 91 15.82 -3.71 20.79
N ALA A 92 14.96 -3.22 19.88
CA ALA A 92 15.37 -2.32 18.80
C ALA A 92 15.85 -0.97 19.33
N ALA A 93 15.19 -0.38 20.34
CA ALA A 93 15.66 0.84 20.98
C ALA A 93 17.02 0.64 21.68
N ALA A 94 17.22 -0.48 22.38
CA ALA A 94 18.50 -0.80 22.99
C ALA A 94 19.61 -1.00 21.94
N VAL A 95 19.31 -1.63 20.80
CA VAL A 95 20.26 -1.78 19.69
C VAL A 95 20.55 -0.43 19.03
N VAL A 96 19.56 0.45 18.82
CA VAL A 96 19.77 1.80 18.27
C VAL A 96 20.59 2.67 19.23
N ILE A 97 20.35 2.57 20.54
CA ILE A 97 21.15 3.28 21.55
C ILE A 97 22.57 2.72 21.58
N LEU A 98 22.75 1.40 21.52
CA LEU A 98 24.07 0.79 21.46
C LEU A 98 24.81 1.18 20.18
N THR A 99 24.17 1.13 19.01
CA THR A 99 24.83 1.48 17.75
C THR A 99 25.16 2.95 17.65
N THR A 100 24.33 3.86 18.17
CA THR A 100 24.63 5.30 18.20
C THR A 100 25.75 5.63 19.19
N VAL A 101 25.73 5.04 20.39
CA VAL A 101 26.79 5.25 21.40
C VAL A 101 28.12 4.60 20.96
N PHE A 102 28.10 3.39 20.38
CA PHE A 102 29.33 2.75 19.86
C PHE A 102 29.86 3.40 18.58
N HIS A 103 29.00 3.87 17.67
CA HIS A 103 29.48 4.63 16.49
C HIS A 103 30.10 5.96 16.89
N ALA A 104 29.61 6.61 17.95
CA ALA A 104 30.16 7.87 18.43
C ALA A 104 31.59 7.73 19.01
N ASP A 105 31.90 6.62 19.68
CA ASP A 105 33.25 6.37 20.21
C ASP A 105 34.25 5.90 19.13
N LEU A 106 33.82 5.02 18.20
CA LEU A 106 34.72 4.46 17.18
C LEU A 106 34.91 5.35 15.95
N SER A 107 33.93 6.21 15.66
CA SER A 107 33.93 7.10 14.51
C SER A 107 34.10 8.53 14.99
N SER A 108 34.98 8.79 15.97
CA SER A 108 35.38 10.16 16.30
C SER A 108 35.98 10.77 15.03
N PRO A 109 35.24 11.60 14.25
CA PRO A 109 35.90 12.41 13.26
C PRO A 109 36.70 13.40 14.10
N GLU A 110 37.92 13.75 13.70
CA GLU A 110 38.49 14.97 14.24
C GLU A 110 37.43 16.06 14.12
N ARG A 111 36.99 16.61 15.25
CA ARG A 111 36.03 17.72 15.27
C ARG A 111 36.79 18.95 14.79
N ASN A 112 36.99 19.06 13.48
CA ASN A 112 37.32 20.33 12.86
C ASN A 112 36.03 21.16 12.87
N ASN A 113 35.95 22.05 13.86
CA ASN A 113 34.90 23.04 13.92
C ASN A 113 35.07 24.02 12.75
N THR A 114 34.55 23.66 11.58
CA THR A 114 34.29 24.60 10.49
C THR A 114 32.86 24.39 10.07
N ASN A 115 32.00 25.37 10.37
CA ASN A 115 30.64 25.47 9.87
C ASN A 115 30.71 25.55 8.33
N THR A 116 30.72 24.42 7.63
CA THR A 116 30.76 24.39 6.16
C THR A 116 29.40 24.00 5.62
N MET A 117 28.69 25.04 5.17
CA MET A 117 27.82 25.13 4.00
C MET A 117 27.16 23.85 3.50
N VAL A 118 25.83 23.89 3.38
CA VAL A 118 25.06 22.93 2.57
C VAL A 118 25.70 22.85 1.18
N ASN A 119 26.19 21.68 0.79
CA ASN A 119 26.76 21.45 -0.53
C ASN A 119 25.60 21.14 -1.49
N LEU A 120 25.04 22.19 -2.11
CA LEU A 120 24.03 22.04 -3.16
C LEU A 120 24.74 21.77 -4.49
N ALA A 121 24.23 20.80 -5.24
CA ALA A 121 24.68 20.61 -6.62
C ALA A 121 24.21 21.79 -7.50
N PRO A 122 24.97 22.20 -8.52
CA PRO A 122 24.57 23.29 -9.42
C PRO A 122 23.18 23.08 -10.05
N GLU A 123 22.83 21.83 -10.35
CA GLU A 123 21.54 21.45 -10.93
C GLU A 123 20.38 21.70 -9.96
N ASP A 124 20.62 21.55 -8.66
CA ASP A 124 19.62 21.81 -7.63
C ASP A 124 19.38 23.33 -7.49
N ILE A 125 20.44 24.14 -7.58
CA ILE A 125 20.35 25.61 -7.47
C ILE A 125 19.44 26.18 -8.57
N GLU A 126 19.63 25.72 -9.81
CA GLU A 126 18.82 26.14 -10.96
C GLU A 126 17.34 25.76 -10.77
N PHE A 127 17.08 24.53 -10.33
CA PHE A 127 15.73 24.05 -10.03
C PHE A 127 15.01 24.92 -8.98
N TYR A 128 15.71 25.30 -7.90
CA TYR A 128 15.14 26.14 -6.85
C TYR A 128 14.88 27.59 -7.31
N MET A 129 15.71 28.13 -8.21
CA MET A 129 15.52 29.45 -8.80
C MET A 129 14.33 29.48 -9.77
N GLU A 130 14.22 28.50 -10.66
CA GLU A 130 13.14 28.46 -11.68
C GLU A 130 11.76 28.27 -11.05
N ASN A 131 11.68 27.52 -9.95
CA ASN A 131 10.41 27.23 -9.28
C ASN A 131 10.04 28.24 -8.18
N ASP A 132 10.75 29.37 -8.08
CA ASP A 132 10.54 30.41 -7.05
C ASP A 132 10.53 29.84 -5.62
N MET A 133 11.34 28.80 -5.40
CA MET A 133 11.39 28.04 -4.15
C MET A 133 12.46 28.58 -3.19
N LEU A 134 13.24 29.56 -3.63
CA LEU A 134 14.14 30.32 -2.76
C LEU A 134 13.32 31.39 -2.05
N PRO A 135 13.19 31.36 -0.71
CA PRO A 135 12.52 32.40 0.05
C PRO A 135 13.43 33.62 0.18
N LEU A 136 13.89 34.15 -0.95
CA LEU A 136 14.84 35.25 -1.03
C LEU A 136 14.09 36.48 -1.52
N TYR A 137 13.77 37.38 -0.60
CA TYR A 137 13.17 38.65 -0.97
C TYR A 137 14.30 39.63 -1.35
N GLY A 138 14.03 40.57 -2.26
CA GLY A 138 15.05 41.54 -2.70
C GLY A 138 15.72 42.33 -1.56
N GLN A 139 15.01 42.51 -0.44
CA GLN A 139 15.54 43.10 0.79
C GLN A 139 16.65 42.25 1.44
N ASP A 140 16.53 40.92 1.39
CA ASP A 140 17.51 39.99 1.97
C ASP A 140 18.80 39.96 1.12
N ILE A 141 18.66 40.10 -0.20
CA ILE A 141 19.79 40.24 -1.14
C ILE A 141 20.53 41.56 -0.91
N THR A 142 19.78 42.64 -0.66
CA THR A 142 20.33 43.97 -0.43
C THR A 142 21.10 44.06 0.88
N GLU A 143 20.72 43.29 1.91
CA GLU A 143 21.48 43.20 3.16
C GLU A 143 22.79 42.43 2.99
N MET A 144 22.85 41.50 2.03
CA MET A 144 24.04 40.70 1.74
C MET A 144 25.05 41.38 0.81
N LEU A 145 24.60 42.33 -0.02
CA LEU A 145 25.44 43.07 -0.96
C LEU A 145 25.89 44.40 -0.34
N ASP A 146 27.19 44.60 -0.16
CA ASP A 146 27.71 45.92 0.21
C ASP A 146 27.85 46.80 -1.05
N THR A 147 27.86 48.12 -0.84
CA THR A 147 28.17 49.15 -1.84
C THR A 147 29.44 48.88 -2.64
N THR A 148 30.42 48.18 -2.04
CA THR A 148 31.65 47.76 -2.70
C THR A 148 31.41 46.65 -3.73
N ASP A 149 30.53 45.69 -3.43
CA ASP A 149 30.19 44.57 -4.31
C ASP A 149 29.36 45.04 -5.52
N LEU A 150 28.47 46.01 -5.30
CA LEU A 150 27.69 46.64 -6.36
C LEU A 150 28.57 47.37 -7.39
N ASN A 151 29.70 47.95 -6.98
CA ASN A 151 30.65 48.60 -7.89
C ASN A 151 31.46 47.59 -8.73
N ALA A 152 31.53 46.32 -8.30
CA ALA A 152 32.21 45.26 -9.04
C ALA A 152 31.32 44.66 -10.16
N ILE A 153 30.00 44.92 -10.12
CA ILE A 153 29.07 44.50 -11.17
C ILE A 153 29.32 45.39 -12.40
N SER A 154 29.81 44.77 -13.47
CA SER A 154 30.06 45.46 -14.73
C SER A 154 28.84 45.34 -15.65
N PHE A 155 28.12 46.45 -15.84
CA PHE A 155 26.97 46.51 -16.74
C PHE A 155 27.35 46.59 -18.23
N SER A 156 28.64 46.56 -18.56
CA SER A 156 29.12 46.70 -19.94
C SER A 156 28.86 45.49 -20.83
N THR A 157 28.41 44.37 -20.26
CA THR A 157 28.05 43.15 -21.01
C THR A 157 26.59 43.09 -21.40
N LEU A 158 25.76 44.03 -20.92
CA LEU A 158 24.37 44.14 -21.34
C LEU A 158 24.31 44.86 -22.69
N GLU A 159 23.63 44.29 -23.66
CA GLU A 159 23.41 44.94 -24.95
C GLU A 159 22.38 46.05 -24.79
N ASP A 160 22.65 47.22 -25.37
CA ASP A 160 21.75 48.38 -25.27
C ASP A 160 20.33 48.06 -25.76
N GLU A 161 20.18 47.21 -26.78
CA GLU A 161 18.88 46.78 -27.32
C GLU A 161 18.07 45.97 -26.29
N GLU A 162 18.73 45.11 -25.52
CA GLU A 162 18.08 44.29 -24.48
C GLU A 162 17.61 45.16 -23.33
N VAL A 163 18.42 46.15 -22.94
CA VAL A 163 18.05 47.14 -21.91
C VAL A 163 16.88 48.00 -22.39
N ILE A 164 16.89 48.46 -23.64
CA ILE A 164 15.81 49.26 -24.20
C ILE A 164 14.52 48.45 -24.26
N SER A 165 14.56 47.21 -24.74
CA SER A 165 13.39 46.33 -24.80
C SER A 165 12.79 46.08 -23.42
N TYR A 166 13.63 45.80 -22.42
CA TYR A 166 13.17 45.59 -21.05
C TYR A 166 12.51 46.84 -20.46
N LEU A 167 13.13 48.01 -20.68
CA LEU A 167 12.59 49.29 -20.23
C LEU A 167 11.31 49.65 -20.96
N GLU A 168 11.14 49.31 -22.23
CA GLU A 168 9.91 49.54 -22.99
C GLU A 168 8.78 48.61 -22.51
N GLU A 169 9.07 47.33 -22.29
CA GLU A 169 8.11 46.36 -21.76
C GLU A 169 7.61 46.73 -20.35
N HIS A 170 8.50 47.29 -19.53
CA HIS A 170 8.20 47.69 -18.16
C HIS A 170 8.02 49.21 -17.99
N LEU A 171 7.93 49.96 -19.10
CA LEU A 171 7.58 51.37 -19.05
C LEU A 171 6.10 51.44 -18.72
N THR A 172 5.77 51.90 -17.51
CA THR A 172 4.41 52.36 -17.25
C THR A 172 4.14 53.55 -18.17
N ASP A 173 3.09 53.44 -18.98
CA ASP A 173 2.69 54.53 -19.88
C ASP A 173 2.43 55.79 -19.05
N TYR A 174 3.26 56.81 -19.26
CA TYR A 174 3.14 58.10 -18.56
C TYR A 174 1.80 58.79 -18.84
N SER A 175 1.00 58.29 -19.78
CA SER A 175 -0.37 58.74 -20.03
C SER A 175 -1.35 58.43 -18.88
N ASP A 176 -1.04 57.46 -18.00
CA ASP A 176 -1.85 57.10 -16.83
C ASP A 176 -1.42 57.79 -15.53
N LEU A 177 -0.33 58.57 -15.55
CA LEU A 177 -0.01 59.49 -14.45
C LEU A 177 -0.87 60.74 -14.57
N ASN A 178 -2.11 60.63 -14.12
CA ASN A 178 -2.96 61.80 -13.89
C ASN A 178 -2.32 62.65 -12.80
N PHE A 179 -1.57 63.69 -13.20
CA PHE A 179 -1.16 64.76 -12.29
C PHE A 179 -2.39 65.63 -12.01
N ASP A 180 -3.27 65.14 -11.14
CA ASP A 180 -4.23 66.01 -10.47
C ASP A 180 -3.44 67.03 -9.63
N ASN A 181 -3.71 68.30 -9.90
CA ASN A 181 -3.21 69.46 -9.18
C ASN A 181 -4.07 69.70 -7.92
#